data_AF-A0A7J8WUB8-F1
#
_entry.id   AF-A0A7J8WUB8-F1
#
_cell.length_a   1.000
_cell.length_b   1.000
_cell.length_c   1.000
_cell.angle_alpha   90.00
_cell.angle_beta   90.00
_cell.angle_gamma   90.00
#
_symmetry.space_group_name_H-M   'P 1'
#
loop_
_entity.id
_entity.type
_entity.pdbx_description
1 polymer ?
#
loop_
_entity_poly.entity_id
_entity_poly.type
_entity_poly.pdbx_seq_one_letter_code
_entity_poly.pdbx_strand_id
1 'polypeptide(L)'
;MAYRCTKHCDFTLDLQCATLPLKAWYKYDKHLLTLSCSDDSDPSQYYCDLCEHERNPNDWFYYCAECDNTLHSRCALGDLPFLKIGRKYRGQFAVRFAMDKP
;
A
#
# COMPACT_ATOMS: atom_id res chain seq x y z
N MET A 1 -14.16 7.30 -7.28
CA MET A 1 -14.53 7.78 -8.64
C MET A 1 -13.74 6.91 -9.58
N ALA A 2 -14.35 6.29 -10.59
CA ALA A 2 -13.70 5.21 -11.33
C ALA A 2 -13.76 5.41 -12.85
N TYR A 3 -12.70 4.99 -13.54
CA TYR A 3 -12.64 4.87 -14.99
C TYR A 3 -13.04 3.46 -15.40
N ARG A 4 -14.02 3.34 -16.29
CA ARG A 4 -14.46 2.05 -16.83
C ARG A 4 -14.07 1.94 -18.30
N CYS A 5 -13.44 0.84 -18.68
CA CYS A 5 -13.27 0.45 -20.07
C CYS A 5 -14.65 0.15 -20.68
N THR A 6 -15.02 0.82 -21.78
CA THR A 6 -16.34 0.67 -22.42
C THR A 6 -16.31 -0.15 -23.72
N LYS A 7 -15.12 -0.48 -24.23
CA LYS A 7 -14.93 -1.28 -25.44
C LYS A 7 -14.05 -2.48 -25.14
N HIS A 8 -14.64 -3.68 -25.16
CA HIS A 8 -13.98 -4.99 -25.10
C HIS A 8 -13.29 -5.42 -23.80
N CYS A 9 -13.40 -4.64 -22.71
CA CYS A 9 -12.97 -5.09 -21.38
C CYS A 9 -13.92 -4.64 -20.26
N ASP A 10 -14.25 -5.54 -19.34
CA ASP A 10 -14.96 -5.21 -18.09
C ASP A 10 -14.01 -4.70 -16.99
N PHE A 11 -13.02 -3.91 -17.39
CA PHE A 11 -12.03 -3.36 -16.46
C PHE A 11 -12.52 -2.03 -15.88
N THR A 12 -12.46 -1.93 -14.55
CA THR A 12 -12.79 -0.70 -13.81
C THR A 12 -11.62 -0.34 -12.90
N LEU A 13 -11.11 0.89 -13.02
CA LEU A 13 -10.02 1.42 -12.22
C LEU A 13 -10.53 2.53 -11.32
N ASP A 14 -10.52 2.34 -10.00
CA ASP A 14 -10.80 3.42 -9.07
C ASP A 14 -9.63 4.42 -9.05
N LEU A 15 -9.97 5.72 -9.03
CA LEU A 15 -8.99 6.80 -9.03
C LEU A 15 -8.07 6.74 -7.80
N GLN A 16 -8.58 6.32 -6.63
CA GLN A 16 -7.74 6.17 -5.45
C GLN A 16 -6.63 5.14 -5.71
N CYS A 17 -6.98 3.98 -6.27
CA CYS A 17 -6.01 2.97 -6.68
C CYS A 17 -5.04 3.52 -7.75
N ALA A 18 -5.55 4.23 -8.76
CA ALA A 18 -4.73 4.80 -9.84
C ALA A 18 -3.72 5.85 -9.35
N THR A 19 -3.99 6.50 -8.22
CA THR A 19 -3.09 7.51 -7.63
C THR A 19 -2.03 6.93 -6.70
N LEU A 20 -2.09 5.64 -6.38
CA LEU A 20 -1.09 4.99 -5.53
C LEU A 20 0.28 5.01 -6.23
N PRO A 21 1.38 5.33 -5.51
CA PRO A 21 2.70 5.29 -6.08
C PRO A 21 3.09 3.85 -6.43
N LEU A 22 3.71 3.64 -7.59
CA LEU A 22 4.14 2.30 -8.01
C LEU A 22 5.15 1.66 -7.03
N LYS A 23 5.92 2.48 -6.31
CA LYS A 23 6.90 2.03 -5.32
C LYS A 23 6.73 2.76 -3.99
N ALA A 24 6.84 2.05 -2.88
CA ALA A 24 6.74 2.59 -1.53
C ALA A 24 7.92 2.15 -0.66
N TRP A 25 8.39 3.04 0.22
CA TRP A 25 9.37 2.73 1.24
C TRP A 25 8.67 2.17 2.48
N TYR A 26 9.19 1.07 3.01
CA TYR A 26 8.73 0.50 4.26
C TYR A 26 9.87 0.49 5.27
N LYS A 27 9.61 1.00 6.47
CA LYS A 27 10.62 1.21 7.52
C LYS A 27 11.37 -0.06 7.94
N TYR A 28 10.77 -1.23 7.75
CA TYR A 28 11.35 -2.51 8.13
C TYR A 28 12.03 -3.23 6.96
N ASP A 29 11.86 -2.71 5.73
CA ASP A 29 12.51 -3.23 4.55
C ASP A 29 13.65 -2.35 4.07
N LYS A 30 14.70 -3.03 3.60
CA LYS A 30 15.80 -2.38 2.88
C LYS A 30 15.44 -2.11 1.43
N HIS A 31 14.45 -2.81 0.90
CA HIS A 31 14.01 -2.75 -0.49
C HIS A 31 12.70 -1.98 -0.62
N LEU A 32 12.46 -1.45 -1.81
CA LEU A 32 11.19 -0.81 -2.13
C LEU A 32 10.12 -1.87 -2.37
N LEU A 33 8.96 -1.67 -1.77
CA LEU A 33 7.79 -2.45 -2.13
C LEU A 33 7.24 -1.97 -3.47
N THR A 34 6.73 -2.90 -4.27
CA THR A 34 6.09 -2.63 -5.56
C THR A 34 4.58 -2.85 -5.44
N LEU A 35 3.81 -1.94 -6.05
CA LEU A 35 2.35 -2.03 -6.08
C LEU A 35 1.92 -3.17 -7.02
N SER A 36 1.11 -4.08 -6.49
CA SER A 36 0.52 -5.23 -7.19
C SER A 36 -1.00 -5.26 -7.02
N CYS A 37 -1.70 -5.75 -8.04
CA CYS A 37 -3.16 -5.86 -8.07
C CYS A 37 -3.67 -7.29 -8.23
N SER A 38 -2.76 -8.25 -8.41
CA SER A 38 -3.05 -9.67 -8.55
C SER A 38 -2.10 -10.44 -7.67
N ASP A 39 -2.64 -11.46 -7.03
CA ASP A 39 -1.90 -12.38 -6.18
C ASP A 39 -2.32 -13.78 -6.61
N ASP A 40 -1.38 -14.55 -7.15
CA ASP A 40 -1.60 -15.95 -7.53
C ASP A 40 -1.31 -16.90 -6.33
N SER A 41 -1.05 -16.33 -5.15
CA SER A 41 -0.76 -17.10 -3.94
C SER A 41 -2.03 -17.73 -3.36
N ASP A 42 -1.85 -18.77 -2.55
CA ASP A 42 -2.96 -19.39 -1.84
C ASP A 42 -3.70 -18.34 -0.97
N PRO A 43 -5.04 -18.42 -0.83
CA PRO A 43 -5.82 -17.49 -0.02
C PRO A 43 -5.38 -17.44 1.44
N SER A 44 -4.76 -18.52 1.94
CA SER A 44 -4.17 -18.61 3.27
C SER A 44 -2.94 -17.71 3.47
N GLN A 45 -2.42 -17.11 2.40
CA GLN A 45 -1.26 -16.20 2.42
C GLN A 45 -1.68 -14.73 2.28
N TYR A 46 -2.98 -14.43 2.25
CA TYR A 46 -3.49 -13.06 2.11
C TYR A 46 -3.48 -12.31 3.43
N TYR A 47 -2.30 -12.13 4.02
CA TYR A 47 -2.13 -11.37 5.25
C TYR A 47 -1.20 -10.18 5.03
N CYS A 48 -1.40 -9.14 5.83
CA CYS A 48 -0.50 -8.00 5.87
C CYS A 48 0.54 -8.19 6.98
N ASP A 49 1.82 -8.17 6.64
CA ASP A 49 2.92 -8.39 7.60
C ASP A 49 3.07 -7.27 8.63
N LEU A 50 2.41 -6.12 8.43
CA LEU A 50 2.44 -5.01 9.41
C LEU A 50 1.33 -5.12 10.45
N CYS A 51 0.11 -5.47 10.05
CA CYS A 51 -1.05 -5.46 10.94
C CYS A 51 -1.65 -6.85 11.19
N GLU A 52 -1.07 -7.90 10.60
CA GLU A 52 -1.47 -9.30 10.78
C GLU A 52 -2.96 -9.53 10.50
N HIS A 53 -3.54 -8.75 9.58
CA HIS A 53 -4.93 -8.87 9.16
C HIS A 53 -5.03 -9.31 7.71
N GLU A 54 -6.13 -9.99 7.41
CA GLU A 54 -6.43 -10.46 6.07
C GLU A 54 -6.47 -9.29 5.07
N ARG A 55 -5.99 -9.55 3.87
CA ARG A 55 -6.11 -8.67 2.71
C ARG A 55 -7.33 -9.08 1.91
N ASN A 56 -8.00 -8.07 1.38
CA ASN A 56 -8.98 -8.29 0.36
C ASN A 56 -8.27 -8.59 -0.97
N PRO A 57 -8.53 -9.72 -1.64
CA PRO A 57 -7.92 -10.05 -2.93
C PRO A 57 -8.26 -9.05 -4.04
N ASN A 58 -9.31 -8.26 -3.88
CA ASN A 58 -9.69 -7.22 -4.84
C ASN A 58 -8.96 -5.89 -4.60
N ASP A 59 -8.30 -5.73 -3.47
CA ASP A 59 -7.59 -4.50 -3.12
C ASP A 59 -6.13 -4.57 -3.57
N TRP A 60 -5.62 -3.44 -4.07
CA TRP A 60 -4.21 -3.33 -4.43
C TRP A 60 -3.33 -3.25 -3.19
N PHE A 61 -2.11 -3.74 -3.35
CA PHE A 61 -1.21 -3.97 -2.25
C PHE A 61 0.25 -3.76 -2.61
N TYR A 62 1.11 -3.70 -1.60
CA TYR A 62 2.54 -3.57 -1.78
C TYR A 62 3.25 -4.87 -1.44
N TYR A 63 4.12 -5.31 -2.35
CA TYR A 63 4.89 -6.54 -2.22
C TYR A 63 6.38 -6.30 -2.52
N CYS A 64 7.24 -6.94 -1.75
CA CYS A 64 8.68 -6.96 -2.00
C CYS A 64 9.12 -8.39 -2.33
N ALA A 65 9.55 -8.63 -3.57
CA ALA A 65 10.05 -9.94 -4.00
C ALA A 65 11.34 -10.39 -3.31
N GLU A 66 12.10 -9.45 -2.74
CA GLU A 66 13.38 -9.75 -2.09
C GLU A 66 13.24 -10.08 -0.59
N CYS A 67 12.29 -9.41 0.08
CA CYS A 67 12.02 -9.61 1.51
C CYS A 67 10.81 -10.50 1.77
N ASP A 68 10.06 -10.83 0.71
CA ASP A 68 8.78 -11.53 0.74
C ASP A 68 7.69 -10.86 1.61
N ASN A 69 7.84 -9.54 1.81
CA ASN A 69 6.92 -8.77 2.62
C ASN A 69 5.75 -8.25 1.79
N THR A 70 4.58 -8.35 2.40
CA THR A 70 3.27 -8.14 1.80
C THR A 70 2.45 -7.23 2.71
N LEU A 71 2.10 -6.04 2.23
CA LEU A 71 1.42 -5.02 3.02
C LEU A 71 0.14 -4.52 2.32
N HIS A 72 -0.87 -4.13 3.10
CA HIS A 72 -1.97 -3.33 2.57
C HIS A 72 -1.43 -2.01 1.99
N SER A 73 -2.07 -1.49 0.94
CA SER A 73 -1.77 -0.16 0.38
C SER A 73 -1.72 0.94 1.45
N ARG A 74 -2.65 0.92 2.40
CA ARG A 74 -2.68 1.87 3.53
C ARG A 74 -1.56 1.62 4.55
N CYS A 75 -1.21 0.37 4.82
CA CYS A 75 -0.12 0.02 5.74
C CYS A 75 1.25 0.46 5.22
N ALA A 76 1.47 0.36 3.90
CA ALA A 76 2.72 0.77 3.28
C ALA A 76 2.87 2.31 3.18
N LEU A 77 1.77 3.03 2.97
CA LEU A 77 1.79 4.47 2.72
C LEU A 77 1.47 5.32 3.96
N GLY A 78 0.87 4.72 4.98
CA GLY A 78 0.34 5.42 6.15
C GLY A 78 -0.84 6.34 5.80
N ASP A 79 -1.17 7.25 6.72
CA ASP A 79 -2.30 8.18 6.57
C ASP A 79 -2.10 9.26 5.49
N LEU A 80 -0.91 9.36 4.89
CA LEU A 80 -0.55 10.41 3.94
C LEU A 80 0.21 9.86 2.70
N PRO A 81 -0.48 9.14 1.80
CA PRO A 81 0.13 8.50 0.63
C PRO A 81 0.80 9.43 -0.38
N PHE A 82 0.56 10.75 -0.27
CA PHE A 82 1.06 11.76 -1.22
C PHE A 82 2.15 12.67 -0.65
N LEU A 83 2.57 12.49 0.61
CA LEU A 83 3.63 13.30 1.18
C LEU A 83 5.00 12.77 0.76
N LYS A 84 5.67 13.47 -0.16
CA LYS A 84 7.11 13.30 -0.38
C LYS A 84 7.87 13.73 0.89
N ILE A 85 8.22 12.77 1.75
CA ILE A 85 9.18 12.99 2.84
C ILE A 85 10.50 13.43 2.18
N GLY A 86 10.89 14.69 2.38
CA GLY A 86 12.05 15.28 1.68
C GLY A 86 12.11 16.81 1.71
N ARG A 87 11.05 17.51 2.11
CA ARG A 87 11.13 18.94 2.45
C ARG A 87 10.88 19.11 3.94
N LYS A 88 11.87 19.69 4.64
CA LYS A 88 11.74 20.14 6.03
C LYS A 88 10.61 21.17 6.11
N TYR A 89 9.39 20.75 6.40
CA TYR A 89 8.32 21.69 6.73
C TYR A 89 8.43 22.03 8.23
N ARG A 90 8.90 23.26 8.51
CA ARG A 90 8.63 23.95 9.77
C ARG A 90 7.14 24.31 9.76
N GLY A 91 6.30 23.39 10.19
CA GLY A 91 4.84 23.56 10.23
C GLY A 91 4.26 22.64 11.29
N GLN A 92 3.73 23.26 12.32
CA GLN A 92 3.29 22.70 13.58
C GLN A 92 2.11 21.74 13.42
N PHE A 93 2.39 20.46 13.17
CA PHE A 93 1.46 19.37 13.46
C PHE A 93 2.25 18.27 14.16
N ALA A 94 2.15 18.23 15.48
CA ALA A 94 2.64 17.12 16.28
C ALA A 94 1.79 15.89 15.95
N VAL A 95 2.22 15.10 14.98
CA VAL A 95 1.73 13.72 14.82
C VAL A 95 2.28 12.95 16.03
N ARG A 96 1.38 12.72 16.99
CA ARG A 96 1.67 11.94 18.19
C ARG A 96 1.95 10.52 17.71
N PHE A 97 3.23 10.15 17.67
CA PHE A 97 3.63 8.75 17.64
C PHE A 97 3.17 8.12 18.95
N ALA A 98 2.05 7.38 18.90
CA ALA A 98 1.76 6.42 19.94
C ALA A 98 2.51 5.13 19.56
N MET A 99 3.69 4.96 20.16
CA MET A 99 4.21 3.63 20.40
C MET A 99 3.23 2.95 21.33
N ASP A 100 2.55 1.90 20.91
CA ASP A 100 2.04 0.92 21.86
C ASP A 100 2.09 -0.46 21.23
N LYS A 101 3.02 -1.24 21.78
CA LYS A 101 3.22 -2.68 21.62
C LYS A 101 2.53 -3.36 22.81
N PRO A 102 1.99 -4.57 22.63
CA PRO A 102 2.41 -5.68 23.48
C PRO A 102 3.29 -6.69 22.74
#